data_AF-D8M1Q9-F1
#
_entry.id   AF-D8M1Q9-F1
#
_cell.length_a   1.000
_cell.length_b   1.000
_cell.length_c   1.000
_cell.angle_alpha   90.00
_cell.angle_beta   90.00
_cell.angle_gamma   90.00
#
_symmetry.space_group_name_H-M   'P 1'
#
loop_
_entity.id
_entity.type
_entity.pdbx_description
1 polymer ?
#
loop_
_entity_poly.entity_id
_entity_poly.type
_entity_poly.pdbx_seq_one_letter_code
_entity_poly.pdbx_strand_id
1 'polypeptide(L)'
;MGWCSFYIFQAVHTEFGNQSGFRGKQRFNDNIGNKDYFQLLAFPPIDAVYTWVNGSDPDWVQEKNYYEKIFYDSHNITNESLSDTSTSDNRFRDNDELKYSLRSLEVNAPWIRNVFIVTNGQIPSWLDTSNPRVRIVTHSEIYRDQTVLPTFSSPSIELNLHHIPSLSDYFIYLNDDVFFGSPVFPGDFMTESRTQFLYASWRVPQCSAKCNRWAFMVS
;
A
#
# COMPACT_ATOMS: atom_id res chain seq x y z
N MET A 1 -8.77 -8.68 -14.21
CA MET A 1 -7.30 -8.59 -14.16
C MET A 1 -6.99 -7.80 -12.91
N GLY A 2 -6.43 -8.44 -11.89
CA GLY A 2 -5.91 -7.73 -10.73
C GLY A 2 -4.74 -6.88 -11.20
N TRP A 3 -4.78 -5.60 -10.88
CA TRP A 3 -3.70 -4.66 -11.17
C TRP A 3 -2.61 -4.90 -10.12
N CYS A 4 -1.40 -5.24 -10.55
CA CYS A 4 -0.28 -5.54 -9.67
C CYS A 4 0.55 -4.25 -9.55
N SER A 5 0.49 -3.60 -8.39
CA SER A 5 1.09 -2.30 -8.15
C SER A 5 2.06 -2.39 -6.98
N PHE A 6 3.28 -1.88 -7.19
CA PHE A 6 4.32 -1.73 -6.18
C PHE A 6 4.77 -0.28 -6.16
N TYR A 7 4.64 0.38 -5.01
CA TYR A 7 5.00 1.78 -4.87
C TYR A 7 5.71 2.02 -3.54
N ILE A 8 6.62 2.99 -3.56
CA ILE A 8 7.25 3.50 -2.33
C ILE A 8 6.67 4.89 -2.13
N PHE A 9 6.03 5.10 -0.99
CA PHE A 9 5.41 6.36 -0.66
C PHE A 9 6.18 7.00 0.49
N GLN A 10 6.35 8.31 0.42
CA GLN A 10 6.67 9.12 1.59
C GLN A 10 5.36 9.70 2.12
N ALA A 11 4.98 9.33 3.34
CA ALA A 11 3.87 10.00 4.01
C ALA A 11 4.30 11.43 4.36
N VAL A 12 3.52 12.42 3.92
CA VAL A 12 3.73 13.83 4.28
C VAL A 12 2.79 14.14 5.44
N HIS A 13 3.27 13.97 6.68
CA HIS A 13 2.55 14.43 7.86
C HIS A 13 2.76 15.94 8.06
N THR A 14 1.69 16.66 8.39
CA THR A 14 1.76 18.09 8.76
C THR A 14 2.32 18.32 10.17
N GLU A 15 2.61 17.25 10.91
CA GLU A 15 3.19 17.30 12.24
C GLU A 15 4.47 16.46 12.27
N PHE A 16 5.61 17.11 12.53
CA PHE A 16 6.89 16.45 12.71
C PHE A 16 6.88 15.68 14.05
N GLY A 17 6.40 14.43 13.99
CA GLY A 17 6.51 13.49 15.09
C GLY A 17 7.99 13.13 15.34
N ASN A 18 8.42 13.18 16.59
CA ASN A 18 9.76 12.78 17.02
C ASN A 18 9.95 11.27 16.79
N GLN A 19 10.49 10.87 15.63
CA GLN A 19 10.82 9.48 15.35
C GLN A 19 12.07 9.05 16.14
N SER A 20 11.95 8.03 16.98
CA SER A 20 13.06 7.45 17.74
C SER A 20 13.73 6.32 16.94
N GLY A 21 14.95 6.57 16.46
CA GLY A 21 15.78 5.56 15.79
C GLY A 21 16.35 4.52 16.77
N PHE A 22 16.55 3.29 16.30
CA PHE A 22 17.10 2.18 17.09
C PHE A 22 18.65 2.24 17.22
N ARG A 23 19.12 2.19 18.48
CA ARG A 23 20.44 1.83 19.05
C ARG A 23 21.72 2.62 18.68
N GLY A 24 22.39 3.09 19.75
CA GLY A 24 23.84 3.32 19.86
C GLY A 24 24.24 4.76 20.19
N LYS A 25 24.64 5.06 21.44
CA LYS A 25 25.21 6.37 21.84
C LYS A 25 26.60 6.57 21.22
N GLN A 26 26.68 6.89 19.94
CA GLN A 26 27.84 7.58 19.36
C GLN A 26 27.35 8.90 18.77
N ARG A 27 27.90 10.02 19.26
CA ARG A 27 27.58 11.36 18.75
C ARG A 27 28.42 11.60 17.50
N PHE A 28 27.78 11.61 16.34
CA PHE A 28 28.43 11.91 15.07
C PHE A 28 28.24 13.39 14.76
N ASN A 29 29.07 14.22 15.39
CA ASN A 29 29.02 15.66 15.21
C ASN A 29 30.12 16.11 14.26
N ASP A 30 29.86 17.09 13.37
CA ASP A 30 30.96 17.72 12.64
C ASP A 30 31.86 18.53 13.59
N ASN A 31 33.12 18.68 13.19
CA ASN A 31 34.14 19.41 13.94
C ASN A 31 34.07 20.94 13.73
N ILE A 32 33.10 21.45 12.96
CA ILE A 32 32.96 22.86 12.61
C ILE A 32 31.69 23.46 13.21
N GLY A 33 30.52 22.83 12.99
CA GLY A 33 29.23 23.33 13.46
C GLY A 33 28.67 22.62 14.69
N ASN A 34 29.32 21.54 15.17
CA ASN A 34 28.78 20.60 16.14
C ASN A 34 27.37 20.08 15.79
N LYS A 35 27.05 20.01 14.49
CA LYS A 35 25.76 19.51 13.99
C LYS A 35 25.75 17.99 14.12
N ASP A 36 24.67 17.44 14.65
CA ASP A 36 24.48 16.00 14.80
C ASP A 36 24.02 15.38 13.46
N TYR A 37 24.80 14.45 12.93
CA TYR A 37 24.54 13.72 11.68
C TYR A 37 23.93 12.34 11.95
N PHE A 38 23.56 11.99 13.18
CA PHE A 38 22.98 10.68 13.51
C PHE A 38 21.77 10.34 12.62
N GLN A 39 20.96 11.33 12.25
CA GLN A 39 19.80 11.15 11.36
C GLN A 39 20.13 10.93 9.87
N LEU A 40 21.40 11.08 9.49
CA LEU A 40 21.91 10.85 8.13
C LEU A 40 22.63 9.50 8.01
N LEU A 41 22.95 8.85 9.12
CA LEU A 41 23.74 7.62 9.18
C LEU A 41 22.88 6.34 9.26
N ALA A 42 21.56 6.48 9.42
CA ALA A 42 20.63 5.37 9.51
C ALA A 42 19.38 5.62 8.67
N PHE A 43 18.87 4.55 8.07
CA PHE A 43 17.56 4.60 7.43
C PHE A 43 16.47 4.86 8.49
N PRO A 44 15.44 5.66 8.15
CA PRO A 44 14.28 5.83 9.02
C PRO A 44 13.56 4.48 9.19
N PRO A 45 12.70 4.32 10.22
CA PRO A 45 11.81 3.17 10.28
C PRO A 45 10.96 3.12 9.00
N ILE A 46 10.89 1.96 8.37
CA ILE A 46 10.06 1.74 7.18
C ILE A 46 9.00 0.70 7.52
N ASP A 47 7.76 1.03 7.22
CA ASP A 47 6.62 0.14 7.39
C ASP A 47 6.20 -0.46 6.02
N ALA A 48 5.49 -1.58 6.06
CA ALA A 48 4.85 -2.16 4.87
C ALA A 48 3.33 -1.95 4.95
N VAL A 49 2.72 -1.57 3.83
CA VAL A 49 1.28 -1.38 3.70
C VAL A 49 0.77 -2.30 2.60
N TYR A 50 -0.14 -3.18 2.96
CA TYR A 50 -0.81 -4.11 2.06
C TYR A 50 -2.24 -3.66 1.80
N THR A 51 -2.71 -3.81 0.56
CA THR A 51 -4.14 -3.81 0.24
C THR A 51 -4.59 -5.24 -0.01
N TRP A 52 -5.73 -5.63 0.57
CA TRP A 52 -6.28 -6.96 0.38
C TRP A 52 -7.80 -6.94 0.48
N VAL A 53 -8.43 -7.79 -0.33
CA VAL A 53 -9.86 -8.05 -0.32
C VAL A 53 -10.13 -9.53 -0.50
N ASN A 54 -11.05 -10.08 0.28
CA ASN A 54 -11.55 -11.42 0.10
C ASN A 54 -12.61 -11.41 -1.01
N GLY A 55 -12.21 -11.82 -2.21
CA GLY A 55 -13.14 -11.97 -3.33
C GLY A 55 -14.22 -13.04 -3.10
N SER A 56 -13.98 -14.03 -2.24
CA SER A 56 -14.91 -15.10 -1.92
C SER A 56 -15.99 -14.71 -0.89
N ASP A 57 -15.87 -13.52 -0.29
CA ASP A 57 -16.79 -13.07 0.76
C ASP A 57 -18.16 -12.68 0.15
N PRO A 58 -19.24 -13.43 0.47
CA PRO A 58 -20.55 -13.16 -0.10
C PRO A 58 -21.11 -11.79 0.29
N ASP A 59 -20.75 -11.25 1.46
CA ASP A 59 -21.24 -9.94 1.90
C ASP A 59 -20.60 -8.82 1.08
N TRP A 60 -19.29 -8.93 0.83
CA TRP A 60 -18.56 -8.00 -0.03
C TRP A 60 -19.03 -8.06 -1.48
N VAL A 61 -19.26 -9.25 -2.03
CA VAL A 61 -19.77 -9.42 -3.40
C VAL A 61 -21.16 -8.80 -3.54
N GLN A 62 -22.04 -9.00 -2.55
CA GLN A 62 -23.38 -8.41 -2.55
C GLN A 62 -23.32 -6.88 -2.48
N GLU A 63 -22.50 -6.33 -1.59
CA GLU A 63 -22.32 -4.88 -1.45
C GLU A 63 -21.81 -4.26 -2.76
N LYS A 64 -20.76 -4.84 -3.34
CA LYS A 64 -20.19 -4.38 -4.62
C LYS A 64 -21.24 -4.38 -5.74
N ASN A 65 -21.94 -5.51 -5.93
CA ASN A 65 -22.95 -5.64 -6.98
C ASN A 65 -24.11 -4.63 -6.80
N TYR A 66 -24.48 -4.33 -5.54
CA TYR A 66 -25.51 -3.34 -5.24
C TYR A 66 -25.10 -1.93 -5.68
N TYR A 67 -23.89 -1.48 -5.35
CA TYR A 67 -23.40 -0.15 -5.75
C TYR A 67 -23.09 -0.05 -7.24
N GLU A 68 -22.57 -1.12 -7.86
CA GLU A 68 -22.38 -1.17 -9.32
C GLU A 68 -23.71 -0.98 -10.05
N LYS A 69 -24.79 -1.65 -9.61
CA LYS A 69 -26.11 -1.50 -10.20
C LYS A 69 -26.63 -0.05 -10.11
N ILE A 70 -26.51 0.59 -8.95
CA ILE A 70 -26.91 2.00 -8.77
C ILE A 70 -26.13 2.92 -9.71
N PHE A 71 -24.83 2.66 -9.90
CA PHE A 71 -23.98 3.43 -10.81
C PHE A 71 -24.45 3.29 -12.26
N TYR A 72 -24.72 2.08 -12.73
CA TYR A 72 -25.22 1.84 -14.09
C TYR A 72 -26.61 2.45 -14.32
N ASP A 73 -27.53 2.28 -13.37
CA ASP A 73 -28.89 2.82 -13.44
C ASP A 73 -28.87 4.36 -13.49
N SER A 74 -27.99 5.01 -12.72
CA SER A 74 -27.87 6.48 -12.70
C SER A 74 -27.20 7.07 -13.94
N HIS A 75 -26.40 6.28 -14.67
CA HIS A 75 -25.68 6.74 -15.87
C HIS A 75 -26.33 6.29 -17.20
N ASN A 76 -27.51 5.66 -17.15
CA ASN A 76 -28.22 5.12 -18.33
C ASN A 76 -27.34 4.21 -19.21
N ILE A 77 -26.45 3.44 -18.59
CA ILE A 77 -25.57 2.50 -19.29
C ILE A 77 -26.33 1.16 -19.40
N THR A 78 -26.58 0.68 -20.61
CA THR A 78 -27.32 -0.57 -20.85
C THR A 78 -26.42 -1.80 -20.71
N ASN A 79 -26.99 -2.89 -20.20
CA ASN A 79 -26.31 -4.16 -19.87
C ASN A 79 -25.69 -4.92 -21.07
N GLU A 80 -25.79 -4.42 -22.31
CA GLU A 80 -25.20 -5.09 -23.49
C GLU A 80 -23.67 -5.04 -23.52
N SER A 81 -23.03 -4.19 -22.70
CA SER A 81 -21.57 -4.14 -22.51
C SER A 81 -21.05 -5.06 -21.39
N LEU A 82 -21.93 -5.79 -20.70
CA LEU A 82 -21.61 -6.60 -19.51
C LEU A 82 -21.51 -8.10 -19.79
N SER A 83 -21.49 -8.54 -21.06
CA SER A 83 -21.23 -9.94 -21.40
C SER A 83 -19.74 -10.29 -21.30
N ASP A 84 -19.09 -9.92 -20.20
CA ASP A 84 -17.84 -10.58 -19.86
C ASP A 84 -18.19 -11.92 -19.21
N THR A 85 -18.05 -12.98 -20.00
CA THR A 85 -18.14 -14.42 -19.67
C THR A 85 -17.09 -14.85 -18.62
N SER A 86 -16.77 -13.97 -17.67
CA SER A 86 -15.67 -14.07 -16.74
C SER A 86 -16.13 -14.28 -15.28
N THR A 87 -17.42 -14.54 -15.09
CA THR A 87 -18.11 -15.08 -13.91
C THR A 87 -17.99 -16.61 -13.82
N SER A 88 -16.77 -17.13 -13.92
CA SER A 88 -16.53 -18.54 -13.54
C SER A 88 -16.12 -18.58 -12.07
N ASP A 89 -16.78 -19.43 -11.29
CA ASP A 89 -16.54 -19.70 -9.86
C ASP A 89 -15.05 -19.95 -9.50
N ASN A 90 -14.21 -20.23 -10.50
CA ASN A 90 -12.76 -20.36 -10.38
C ASN A 90 -12.02 -19.06 -10.02
N ARG A 91 -12.61 -17.87 -10.21
CA ARG A 91 -11.96 -16.58 -9.87
C ARG A 91 -12.15 -16.14 -8.43
N PHE A 92 -13.08 -16.77 -7.71
CA PHE A 92 -13.33 -16.49 -6.30
C PHE A 92 -12.61 -17.49 -5.38
N ARG A 93 -11.56 -18.18 -5.85
CA ARG A 93 -10.65 -18.90 -4.93
C ARG A 93 -9.67 -17.89 -4.35
N ASP A 94 -9.82 -17.61 -3.06
CA ASP A 94 -8.72 -17.07 -2.26
C ASP A 94 -7.53 -18.05 -2.39
N ASN A 95 -6.49 -17.62 -3.09
CA ASN A 95 -5.30 -18.43 -3.36
C ASN A 95 -4.28 -18.35 -2.23
N ASP A 96 -4.66 -17.87 -1.05
CA ASP A 96 -3.74 -17.60 0.07
C ASP A 96 -2.62 -16.62 -0.36
N GLU A 97 -2.83 -15.77 -1.37
CA GLU A 97 -1.79 -14.91 -1.97
C GLU A 97 -1.15 -13.99 -0.93
N LEU A 98 -1.97 -13.27 -0.16
CA LEU A 98 -1.52 -12.43 0.95
C LEU A 98 -0.67 -13.20 1.98
N LYS A 99 -1.05 -14.45 2.30
CA LYS A 99 -0.33 -15.27 3.27
C LYS A 99 1.07 -15.61 2.80
N TYR A 100 1.23 -15.95 1.53
CA TYR A 100 2.54 -16.22 0.95
C TYR A 100 3.34 -14.93 0.76
N SER A 101 2.69 -13.81 0.42
CA SER A 101 3.35 -12.52 0.29
C SER A 101 3.95 -12.05 1.62
N LEU A 102 3.17 -12.09 2.72
CA LEU A 102 3.65 -11.73 4.06
C LEU A 102 4.80 -12.62 4.53
N ARG A 103 4.78 -13.91 4.19
CA ARG A 103 5.90 -14.82 4.50
C ARG A 103 7.16 -14.46 3.70
N SER A 104 7.00 -14.06 2.44
CA SER A 104 8.11 -13.61 1.62
C SER A 104 8.72 -12.31 2.16
N LEU A 105 7.88 -11.39 2.66
CA LEU A 105 8.32 -10.15 3.32
C LEU A 105 9.13 -10.47 4.58
N GLU A 106 8.64 -11.34 5.46
CA GLU A 106 9.33 -11.67 6.71
C GLU A 106 10.72 -12.29 6.47
N VAL A 107 10.84 -13.13 5.44
CA VAL A 107 12.13 -13.78 5.08
C VAL A 107 13.10 -12.80 4.42
N ASN A 108 12.60 -11.95 3.52
CA ASN A 108 13.46 -11.16 2.63
C ASN A 108 13.64 -9.70 3.07
N ALA A 109 12.75 -9.16 3.90
CA ALA A 109 12.78 -7.80 4.41
C ALA A 109 12.55 -7.73 5.93
N PRO A 110 13.37 -8.42 6.75
CA PRO A 110 13.16 -8.51 8.22
C PRO A 110 13.35 -7.17 8.97
N TRP A 111 13.84 -6.15 8.28
CA TRP A 111 14.02 -4.79 8.80
C TRP A 111 12.73 -3.95 8.78
N ILE A 112 11.66 -4.42 8.15
CA ILE A 112 10.35 -3.78 8.20
C ILE A 112 9.86 -3.72 9.64
N ARG A 113 9.46 -2.53 10.08
CA ARG A 113 9.05 -2.28 11.46
C ARG A 113 7.65 -2.83 11.73
N ASN A 114 6.65 -2.30 11.02
CA ASN A 114 5.26 -2.73 11.13
C ASN A 114 4.66 -3.06 9.75
N VAL A 115 3.66 -3.93 9.75
CA VAL A 115 2.87 -4.33 8.59
C VAL A 115 1.42 -3.89 8.82
N PHE A 116 0.92 -3.04 7.94
CA PHE A 116 -0.48 -2.61 7.94
C PHE A 116 -1.21 -3.29 6.79
N ILE A 117 -2.36 -3.90 7.05
CA ILE A 117 -3.18 -4.56 6.05
C ILE A 117 -4.49 -3.78 5.95
N VAL A 118 -4.66 -3.08 4.84
CA VAL A 118 -5.83 -2.25 4.54
C VAL A 118 -6.89 -3.10 3.88
N THR A 119 -8.07 -3.15 4.51
CA THR A 119 -9.20 -3.99 4.07
C THR A 119 -10.51 -3.22 4.13
N ASN A 120 -11.54 -3.76 3.47
CA ASN A 120 -12.92 -3.28 3.62
C ASN A 120 -13.60 -3.88 4.88
N GLY A 121 -12.88 -3.98 6.00
CA GLY A 121 -13.40 -4.55 7.26
C GLY A 121 -13.23 -6.07 7.41
N GLN A 122 -12.69 -6.74 6.39
CA GLN A 122 -12.42 -8.17 6.42
C GLN A 122 -11.12 -8.47 7.17
N ILE A 123 -11.09 -9.64 7.80
CA ILE A 123 -9.93 -10.16 8.53
C ILE A 123 -9.62 -11.57 8.00
N PRO A 124 -8.42 -11.82 7.45
CA PRO A 124 -8.04 -13.15 7.02
C PRO A 124 -8.05 -14.12 8.20
N SER A 125 -8.74 -15.26 8.06
CA SER A 125 -8.95 -16.22 9.16
C SER A 125 -7.66 -16.86 9.69
N TRP A 126 -6.63 -16.92 8.85
CA TRP A 126 -5.32 -17.47 9.20
C TRP A 126 -4.38 -16.45 9.84
N LEU A 127 -4.75 -15.16 9.87
CA LEU A 127 -3.88 -14.10 10.35
C LEU A 127 -3.92 -14.01 11.88
N ASP A 128 -2.75 -14.09 12.50
CA ASP A 128 -2.61 -13.87 13.94
C ASP A 128 -2.59 -12.38 14.24
N THR A 129 -3.71 -11.87 14.76
CA THR A 129 -3.88 -10.46 15.16
C THR A 129 -3.27 -10.13 16.53
N SER A 130 -2.70 -11.12 17.24
CA SER A 130 -2.00 -10.87 18.50
C SER A 130 -0.58 -10.32 18.31
N ASN A 131 -0.03 -10.43 17.10
CA ASN A 131 1.29 -9.92 16.78
C ASN A 131 1.30 -8.39 16.73
N PRO A 132 2.05 -7.69 17.60
CA PRO A 132 2.05 -6.23 17.66
C PRO A 132 2.63 -5.55 16.41
N ARG A 133 3.36 -6.28 15.56
CA ARG A 133 3.88 -5.75 14.28
C ARG A 133 2.82 -5.73 13.18
N VAL A 134 1.72 -6.48 13.32
CA VAL A 134 0.69 -6.58 12.27
C VAL A 134 -0.56 -5.85 12.72
N ARG A 135 -1.04 -4.90 11.91
CA ARG A 135 -2.27 -4.17 12.18
C ARG A 135 -3.21 -4.22 10.98
N ILE A 136 -4.45 -4.60 11.24
CA ILE A 136 -5.52 -4.49 10.25
C ILE A 136 -6.08 -3.07 10.34
N VAL A 137 -6.30 -2.45 9.18
CA VAL A 137 -6.79 -1.09 9.04
C VAL A 137 -7.98 -1.11 8.10
N THR A 138 -9.09 -0.50 8.50
CA THR A 138 -10.26 -0.43 7.62
C THR A 138 -10.22 0.80 6.72
N HIS A 139 -10.96 0.78 5.60
CA HIS A 139 -11.12 1.97 4.77
C HIS A 139 -11.64 3.19 5.56
N SER A 140 -12.52 2.97 6.54
CA SER A 140 -13.02 4.04 7.41
C SER A 140 -11.93 4.71 8.25
N GLU A 141 -10.81 4.05 8.54
CA GLU A 141 -9.69 4.67 9.27
C GLU A 141 -8.82 5.59 8.40
N ILE A 142 -8.80 5.39 7.07
CA ILE A 142 -7.93 6.14 6.15
C ILE A 142 -8.66 7.24 5.38
N TYR A 143 -9.98 7.13 5.21
CA TYR A 143 -10.80 8.15 4.56
C TYR A 143 -11.27 9.21 5.57
N ARG A 144 -10.96 10.48 5.28
CA ARG A 144 -11.42 11.61 6.11
C ARG A 144 -12.93 11.85 5.97
N ASP A 145 -13.45 11.68 4.76
CA ASP A 145 -14.88 11.78 4.47
C ASP A 145 -15.46 10.37 4.41
N GLN A 146 -16.42 10.06 5.28
CA GLN A 146 -17.05 8.75 5.33
C GLN A 146 -18.18 8.62 4.29
N THR A 147 -18.64 9.73 3.69
CA THR A 147 -19.74 9.71 2.71
C THR A 147 -19.35 9.10 1.37
N VAL A 148 -18.04 9.00 1.11
CA VAL A 148 -17.49 8.39 -0.11
C VAL A 148 -17.26 6.88 0.01
N LEU A 149 -17.57 6.30 1.17
CA LEU A 149 -17.51 4.86 1.41
C LEU A 149 -18.90 4.20 1.18
N PRO A 150 -18.94 2.94 0.73
CA PRO A 150 -17.81 2.08 0.38
C PRO A 150 -17.17 2.47 -0.97
N THR A 151 -15.87 2.22 -1.09
CA THR A 151 -15.10 2.40 -2.33
C THR A 151 -14.44 1.10 -2.73
N PHE A 152 -14.56 0.76 -4.00
CA PHE A 152 -13.97 -0.44 -4.61
C PHE A 152 -12.85 -0.08 -5.60
N SER A 153 -12.44 1.20 -5.62
CA SER A 153 -11.45 1.74 -6.54
C SER A 153 -10.07 1.72 -5.90
N SER A 154 -9.16 0.87 -6.38
CA SER A 154 -7.79 0.77 -5.88
C SER A 154 -7.05 2.12 -5.89
N PRO A 155 -7.08 2.92 -6.98
CA PRO A 155 -6.43 4.23 -6.99
C PRO A 155 -6.97 5.18 -5.91
N SER A 156 -8.27 5.09 -5.59
CA SER A 156 -8.84 5.90 -4.51
C SER A 156 -8.27 5.50 -3.15
N ILE A 157 -8.14 4.20 -2.91
CA ILE A 157 -7.64 3.65 -1.65
C ILE A 157 -6.15 3.99 -1.50
N GLU A 158 -5.35 3.78 -2.55
CA GLU A 158 -3.92 4.06 -2.60
C GLU A 158 -3.59 5.51 -2.24
N LEU A 159 -4.39 6.47 -2.74
CA LEU A 159 -4.22 7.89 -2.43
C LEU A 159 -4.43 8.22 -0.96
N ASN A 160 -5.13 7.38 -0.19
CA ASN A 160 -5.45 7.62 1.22
C ASN A 160 -4.59 6.83 2.21
N LEU A 161 -3.70 5.93 1.75
CA LEU A 161 -2.88 5.07 2.63
C LEU A 161 -1.99 5.85 3.61
N HIS A 162 -1.55 7.06 3.25
CA HIS A 162 -0.74 7.91 4.11
C HIS A 162 -1.47 8.42 5.37
N HIS A 163 -2.79 8.26 5.46
CA HIS A 163 -3.57 8.62 6.65
C HIS A 163 -3.60 7.52 7.72
N ILE A 164 -3.01 6.35 7.47
CA ILE A 164 -2.99 5.25 8.43
C ILE A 164 -2.41 5.72 9.78
N PRO A 165 -3.15 5.58 10.90
CA PRO A 165 -2.64 5.95 12.20
C PRO A 165 -1.34 5.20 12.54
N SER A 166 -0.36 5.90 13.11
CA SER A 166 0.96 5.38 13.52
C SER A 166 1.86 4.84 12.39
N LEU A 167 1.50 5.09 11.13
CA LEU A 167 2.34 4.82 9.97
C LEU A 167 3.61 5.67 10.03
N SER A 168 4.74 5.10 9.64
CA SER A 168 5.98 5.84 9.47
C SER A 168 5.88 6.81 8.29
N ASP A 169 6.68 7.88 8.33
CA ASP A 169 6.90 8.80 7.20
C ASP A 169 7.38 8.07 5.92
N TYR A 170 7.96 6.88 6.08
CA TYR A 170 8.42 6.04 4.98
C TYR A 170 7.72 4.68 5.03
N PHE A 171 7.06 4.32 3.94
CA PHE A 171 6.44 3.01 3.83
C PHE A 171 6.51 2.46 2.41
N ILE A 172 6.48 1.14 2.34
CA ILE A 172 6.42 0.38 1.08
C ILE A 172 4.99 -0.11 0.92
N TYR A 173 4.39 0.21 -0.21
CA TYR A 173 3.09 -0.30 -0.60
C TYR A 173 3.25 -1.56 -1.46
N LEU A 174 2.48 -2.58 -1.11
CA LEU A 174 2.47 -3.89 -1.74
C LEU A 174 1.02 -4.31 -1.96
N ASN A 175 0.70 -4.79 -3.16
CA ASN A 175 -0.51 -5.60 -3.33
C ASN A 175 -0.29 -7.00 -2.73
N ASP A 176 -1.39 -7.71 -2.51
CA ASP A 176 -1.42 -9.08 -1.97
C ASP A 176 -0.75 -10.12 -2.89
N ASP A 177 -0.63 -9.82 -4.18
CA ASP A 177 0.01 -10.65 -5.21
C ASP A 177 1.50 -10.32 -5.48
N VAL A 178 2.11 -9.44 -4.66
CA VAL A 178 3.54 -9.10 -4.76
C VAL A 178 4.39 -9.96 -3.82
N PHE A 179 5.46 -10.55 -4.33
CA PHE A 179 6.35 -11.42 -3.56
C PHE A 179 7.81 -10.99 -3.67
N PHE A 180 8.54 -11.09 -2.56
CA PHE A 180 10.00 -10.95 -2.58
C PHE A 180 10.65 -12.30 -2.91
N GLY A 181 11.42 -12.35 -4.00
CA GLY A 181 12.14 -13.55 -4.44
C GLY A 181 13.56 -13.68 -3.86
N SER A 182 14.10 -12.61 -3.30
CA SER A 182 15.44 -12.55 -2.70
C SER A 182 15.47 -11.52 -1.58
N PRO A 183 16.45 -11.60 -0.65
CA PRO A 183 16.63 -10.59 0.38
C PRO A 183 16.79 -9.19 -0.21
N VAL A 184 16.10 -8.23 0.39
CA VAL A 184 16.15 -6.80 0.04
C VAL A 184 16.54 -5.98 1.26
N PHE A 185 17.11 -4.81 1.04
CA PHE A 185 17.59 -3.89 2.07
C PHE A 185 16.99 -2.49 1.84
N PRO A 186 16.92 -1.62 2.86
CA PRO A 186 16.44 -0.25 2.68
C PRO A 186 17.20 0.52 1.58
N GLY A 187 18.49 0.22 1.42
CA GLY A 187 19.34 0.77 0.38
C GLY A 187 18.95 0.39 -1.05
N ASP A 188 18.12 -0.64 -1.25
CA ASP A 188 17.55 -0.98 -2.56
C ASP A 188 16.37 -0.08 -2.92
N PHE A 189 15.82 0.67 -1.96
CA PHE A 189 14.61 1.46 -2.10
C PHE A 189 14.86 2.96 -2.01
N MET A 190 15.84 3.35 -1.19
CA MET A 190 16.19 4.74 -0.97
C MET A 190 17.68 4.91 -0.69
N THR A 191 18.22 6.07 -1.02
CA THR A 191 19.57 6.47 -0.63
C THR A 191 19.63 6.91 0.83
N GLU A 192 20.83 6.98 1.40
CA GLU A 192 21.07 7.58 2.72
C GLU A 192 20.65 9.07 2.76
N SER A 193 20.71 9.76 1.61
CA SER A 193 20.21 11.12 1.45
C SER A 193 18.67 11.21 1.33
N ARG A 194 17.96 10.09 1.55
CA ARG A 194 16.51 9.94 1.50
C ARG A 194 15.88 10.15 0.11
N THR A 195 16.66 9.96 -0.93
CA THR A 195 16.17 9.97 -2.31
C THR A 195 15.60 8.59 -2.65
N GLN A 196 14.37 8.52 -3.13
CA GLN A 196 13.72 7.26 -3.50
C GLN A 196 14.17 6.78 -4.87
N PHE A 197 14.34 5.47 -5.03
CA PHE A 197 14.54 4.84 -6.32
C PHE A 197 13.20 4.50 -6.97
N LEU A 198 13.02 4.87 -8.23
CA LEU A 198 11.85 4.52 -9.02
C LEU A 198 12.20 3.36 -9.96
N TYR A 199 11.58 2.21 -9.72
CA TYR A 199 11.69 1.03 -10.58
C TYR A 199 10.46 0.94 -11.47
N ALA A 200 10.58 1.39 -12.72
CA ALA A 200 9.50 1.30 -13.68
C ALA A 200 9.57 -0.02 -14.47
N SER A 201 8.46 -0.76 -14.51
CA SER A 201 8.34 -2.01 -15.29
C SER A 201 8.51 -1.80 -16.81
N TRP A 202 8.28 -0.58 -17.28
CA TRP A 202 8.44 -0.15 -18.67
C TRP A 202 8.89 1.31 -18.71
N ARG A 203 9.52 1.73 -19.81
CA ARG A 203 9.83 3.15 -20.03
C ARG A 203 8.52 3.94 -20.02
N VAL A 204 8.53 5.07 -19.32
CA VAL A 204 7.40 6.01 -19.28
C VAL A 204 6.96 6.34 -20.70
N PRO A 205 5.72 5.99 -21.11
CA PRO A 205 5.23 6.36 -22.42
C PRO A 205 5.27 7.89 -22.56
N GLN A 206 5.50 8.39 -23.78
CA GLN A 206 5.34 9.83 -24.01
C GLN A 206 3.91 10.23 -23.65
N CYS A 207 3.78 11.23 -22.78
CA CYS A 207 2.50 11.82 -22.42
C CYS A 207 1.69 12.19 -23.67
N SER A 208 0.36 12.03 -23.61
CA SER A 208 -0.50 12.57 -24.67
C SER A 208 -0.29 14.09 -24.76
N ALA A 209 -0.48 14.67 -25.96
CA ALA A 209 -0.30 16.11 -26.20
C ALA A 209 -1.17 17.03 -25.31
N LYS A 210 -2.09 16.47 -24.53
CA LYS A 210 -2.98 17.19 -23.59
C LYS A 210 -2.55 17.08 -22.13
N CYS A 211 -1.47 16.37 -21.80
CA CYS A 211 -1.00 16.21 -20.43
C CYS A 211 -0.27 17.47 -19.93
N ASN A 212 -0.99 18.34 -19.22
CA ASN A 212 -0.41 19.47 -18.52
C ASN A 212 0.06 19.04 -17.13
N ARG A 213 1.35 18.67 -17.02
CA ARG A 213 2.18 18.63 -15.79
C ARG A 213 1.97 17.50 -14.77
N TRP A 214 1.12 16.51 -15.02
CA TRP A 214 0.96 15.36 -14.12
C TRP A 214 0.94 14.05 -14.90
N ALA A 215 1.79 13.10 -14.51
CA ALA A 215 1.77 11.74 -15.01
C ALA A 215 1.48 10.82 -13.81
N PHE A 216 0.30 10.20 -13.81
CA PHE A 216 0.00 9.10 -12.91
C PHE A 216 0.45 7.82 -13.60
N MET A 217 1.44 7.15 -13.02
CA MET A 217 1.95 5.88 -13.52
C MET A 217 1.27 4.77 -12.73
N VAL A 218 0.09 4.38 -13.18
CA VAL A 218 -0.62 3.20 -12.66
C VAL A 218 -0.18 2.02 -13.51
N SER A 219 0.47 1.01 -12.91
CA SER A 219 0.82 -0.25 -13.57
C SER A 219 -0.27 -1.29 -13.36
#